data_AF-A0A507B3I7-F1
#
_entry.id   AF-A0A507B3I7-F1
#
_cell.length_a   1.000
_cell.length_b   1.000
_cell.length_c   1.000
_cell.angle_alpha   90.00
_cell.angle_beta   90.00
_cell.angle_gamma   90.00
#
_symmetry.space_group_name_H-M   'P 1'
#
loop_
_entity.id
_entity.type
_entity.pdbx_description
1 polymer ?
#
loop_
_entity_poly.entity_id
_entity_poly.type
_entity_poly.pdbx_seq_one_letter_code
_entity_poly.pdbx_strand_id
1 'polypeptide(L)'
;MGRKLKYHEAKLLRKTDFLTWKQDNGHREHDVVRRYSIQKPEDYHRYNRLAGSIRQLAHRLSLMPPESAARRKHERLLLDKLYDMGLLSSTSKLSAVEHNVTVSAFARRRLPVVMTRLHMAETVTAAIKMIEQGQVRVGTEVVTDPAFFCTRSLEDFVTWSVGSKVKRNIMKYRDQLDDFELLQATDPAVEHWGFLADSRVKGEGVGKVHADASNFAADITKEEAYEQVLSQAGGLFDGQRNWVCNLANTSSLLWHAFKSLPAPSNQVNWAGFYTLDPLSPPGKPQLILGPFHGKVACEVIPFTRGVCGAAAATQRTQVVDDVDKFPGHIACDAESRSEIVVPIVAGVDGADGGGSSRVVAIIDVDCAVPDGFDDVDRKWLERLAELVGRSCDWP
;
A
#
# COMPACT_ATOMS: atom_id res chain seq x y z
N MET A 1 31.34 43.76 5.06
CA MET A 1 30.87 44.76 4.08
C MET A 1 31.91 45.86 3.96
N GLY A 2 32.18 46.37 2.75
CA GLY A 2 33.06 47.52 2.54
C GLY A 2 32.40 48.84 2.97
N ARG A 3 33.22 49.89 3.18
CA ARG A 3 32.72 51.23 3.48
C ARG A 3 31.89 51.80 2.32
N LYS A 4 30.95 52.69 2.62
CA LYS A 4 30.21 53.43 1.59
C LYS A 4 31.18 54.28 0.75
N LEU A 5 31.11 54.14 -0.58
CA LEU A 5 31.95 54.89 -1.52
C LEU A 5 31.50 56.37 -1.59
N LYS A 6 32.47 57.27 -1.68
CA LYS A 6 32.23 58.70 -2.00
C LYS A 6 31.78 58.83 -3.46
N TYR A 7 31.15 59.96 -3.80
CA TYR A 7 30.57 60.18 -5.13
C TYR A 7 31.56 59.94 -6.30
N HIS A 8 32.79 60.45 -6.18
CA HIS A 8 33.82 60.25 -7.21
C HIS A 8 34.30 58.78 -7.31
N GLU A 9 34.41 58.09 -6.17
CA GLU A 9 34.80 56.67 -6.11
C GLU A 9 33.70 55.79 -6.76
N ALA A 10 32.43 56.05 -6.46
CA ALA A 10 31.29 55.35 -7.05
C ALA A 10 31.18 55.58 -8.57
N LYS A 11 31.59 56.76 -9.06
CA LYS A 11 31.61 57.06 -10.50
C LYS A 11 32.67 56.25 -11.25
N LEU A 12 33.82 55.96 -10.62
CA LEU A 12 34.89 55.12 -11.19
C LEU A 12 34.57 53.63 -11.05
N LEU A 13 33.97 53.22 -9.93
CA LEU A 13 33.74 51.82 -9.57
C LEU A 13 32.29 51.36 -9.80
N ARG A 14 31.61 51.87 -10.84
CA ARG A 14 30.17 51.60 -11.10
C ARG A 14 29.78 50.12 -11.22
N LYS A 15 30.70 49.27 -11.68
CA LYS A 15 30.48 47.83 -11.86
C LYS A 15 30.96 46.99 -10.68
N THR A 16 31.50 47.63 -9.64
CA THR A 16 32.08 46.93 -8.50
C THR A 16 31.00 46.72 -7.44
N ASP A 17 30.49 45.50 -7.36
CA ASP A 17 29.64 45.04 -6.28
C ASP A 17 30.22 43.72 -5.75
N PHE A 18 30.53 43.68 -4.46
CA PHE A 18 31.06 42.49 -3.81
C PHE A 18 29.97 41.50 -3.38
N LEU A 19 28.69 41.89 -3.45
CA LEU A 19 27.56 41.09 -2.98
C LEU A 19 26.72 40.50 -4.11
N THR A 20 26.55 41.23 -5.22
CA THR A 20 25.68 40.78 -6.33
C THR A 20 26.47 40.71 -7.62
N TRP A 21 26.81 39.50 -8.05
CA TRP A 21 27.45 39.28 -9.33
C TRP A 21 26.41 38.96 -10.40
N LYS A 22 26.76 39.22 -11.67
CA LYS A 22 25.86 38.95 -12.80
C LYS A 22 25.49 37.45 -12.89
N GLN A 23 26.40 36.57 -12.50
CA GLN A 23 26.19 35.13 -12.48
C GLN A 23 25.20 34.67 -11.39
N ASP A 24 25.01 35.47 -10.33
CA ASP A 24 24.11 35.14 -9.21
C ASP A 24 22.63 35.30 -9.60
N ASN A 25 22.36 35.83 -10.80
CA ASN A 25 21.03 36.01 -11.37
C ASN A 25 20.04 36.68 -10.40
N GLY A 26 20.53 37.72 -9.71
CA GLY A 26 19.76 38.47 -8.72
C GLY A 26 19.43 37.68 -7.45
N HIS A 27 20.28 36.74 -7.03
CA HIS A 27 20.11 35.93 -5.81
C HIS A 27 18.80 35.13 -5.76
N ARG A 28 18.20 34.86 -6.92
CA ARG A 28 16.91 34.16 -7.02
C ARG A 28 16.94 32.77 -6.38
N GLU A 29 18.09 32.10 -6.43
CA GLU A 29 18.29 30.83 -5.73
C GLU A 29 18.13 31.01 -4.22
N HIS A 30 18.89 31.92 -3.61
CA HIS A 30 18.82 32.20 -2.18
C HIS A 30 17.41 32.61 -1.75
N ASP A 31 16.72 33.43 -2.54
CA ASP A 31 15.35 33.85 -2.25
C ASP A 31 14.36 32.68 -2.22
N VAL A 32 14.44 31.78 -3.21
CA VAL A 32 13.55 30.62 -3.31
C VAL A 32 13.88 29.59 -2.23
N VAL A 33 15.16 29.32 -2.00
CA VAL A 33 15.65 28.41 -0.96
C VAL A 33 15.17 28.88 0.41
N ARG A 34 15.30 30.18 0.71
CA ARG A 34 14.86 30.77 1.97
C ARG A 34 13.33 30.76 2.10
N ARG A 35 12.60 31.12 1.04
CA ARG A 35 11.13 31.19 1.06
C ARG A 35 10.48 29.83 1.33
N TYR A 36 10.99 28.77 0.71
CA TYR A 36 10.44 27.42 0.85
C TYR A 36 11.21 26.55 1.84
N SER A 37 12.16 27.14 2.59
CA SER A 37 13.00 26.45 3.57
C SER A 37 13.65 25.17 3.01
N ILE A 38 14.20 25.27 1.79
CA ILE A 38 14.92 24.16 1.15
C ILE A 38 16.22 23.93 1.91
N GLN A 39 16.41 22.73 2.46
CA GLN A 39 17.57 22.41 3.29
C GLN A 39 18.86 22.22 2.49
N LYS A 40 18.77 21.53 1.35
CA LYS A 40 19.92 21.22 0.48
C LYS A 40 19.90 22.14 -0.73
N PRO A 41 20.90 23.02 -0.93
CA PRO A 41 21.00 23.86 -2.13
C PRO A 41 20.97 23.05 -3.43
N GLU A 42 21.50 21.82 -3.40
CA GLU A 42 21.44 20.89 -4.52
C GLU A 42 20.01 20.61 -5.04
N ASP A 43 19.01 20.57 -4.15
CA ASP A 43 17.62 20.34 -4.54
C ASP A 43 17.12 21.44 -5.46
N TYR A 44 17.50 22.69 -5.19
CA TYR A 44 17.16 23.82 -6.06
C TYR A 44 17.71 23.60 -7.47
N HIS A 45 18.99 23.22 -7.59
CA HIS A 45 19.61 22.96 -8.89
C HIS A 45 18.99 21.74 -9.59
N ARG A 46 18.61 20.68 -8.86
CA ARG A 46 17.90 19.52 -9.42
C ARG A 46 16.54 19.93 -9.99
N TYR A 47 15.74 20.69 -9.24
CA TYR A 47 14.46 21.21 -9.73
C TYR A 47 14.63 22.18 -10.89
N ASN A 48 15.68 23.02 -10.89
CA ASN A 48 15.93 23.96 -11.98
C ASN A 48 16.28 23.22 -13.28
N ARG A 49 17.09 22.16 -13.20
CA ARG A 49 17.37 21.29 -14.34
C ARG A 49 16.10 20.60 -14.86
N LEU A 50 15.29 20.03 -13.97
CA LEU A 50 14.02 19.39 -14.35
C LEU A 50 13.06 20.37 -15.02
N ALA A 51 12.86 21.56 -14.44
CA ALA A 51 12.03 22.61 -15.03
C ALA A 51 12.59 23.09 -16.39
N GLY A 52 13.91 23.13 -16.55
CA GLY A 52 14.57 23.39 -17.82
C GLY A 52 14.25 22.34 -18.88
N SER A 53 14.41 21.06 -18.55
CA SER A 53 14.11 19.95 -19.46
C SER A 53 12.63 19.91 -19.88
N ILE A 54 11.72 20.16 -18.95
CA ILE A 54 10.27 20.20 -19.24
C ILE A 54 9.94 21.37 -20.18
N ARG A 55 10.49 22.56 -19.92
CA ARG A 55 10.30 23.72 -20.82
C ARG A 55 10.93 23.49 -22.19
N GLN A 56 12.08 22.83 -22.26
CA GLN A 56 12.71 22.47 -23.53
C GLN A 56 11.85 21.47 -24.32
N LEU A 57 11.23 20.49 -23.64
CA LEU A 57 10.28 19.57 -24.28
C LEU A 57 9.06 20.32 -24.82
N ALA A 58 8.46 21.20 -24.01
CA ALA A 58 7.34 22.03 -24.46
C ALA A 58 7.71 22.91 -25.66
N HIS A 59 8.92 23.48 -25.66
CA HIS A 59 9.43 24.25 -26.79
C HIS A 59 9.57 23.38 -28.05
N ARG A 60 10.15 22.17 -27.95
CA ARG A 60 10.23 21.23 -29.09
C ARG A 60 8.85 20.84 -29.62
N LEU A 61 7.87 20.63 -28.74
CA LEU A 61 6.48 20.38 -29.15
C LEU A 61 5.87 21.58 -29.88
N SER A 62 6.18 22.81 -29.45
CA SER A 62 5.71 24.02 -30.12
C SER A 62 6.26 24.21 -31.54
N LEU A 63 7.47 23.69 -31.80
CA LEU A 63 8.11 23.72 -33.12
C LEU A 63 7.53 22.69 -34.11
N MET A 64 6.80 21.69 -33.63
CA MET A 64 6.13 20.71 -34.50
C MET A 64 4.91 21.33 -35.19
N PRO A 65 4.52 20.89 -36.40
CA PRO A 65 3.30 21.37 -37.05
C PRO A 65 2.05 21.15 -36.17
N PRO A 66 1.12 22.12 -36.10
CA PRO A 66 -0.08 22.03 -35.25
C PRO A 66 -1.01 20.87 -35.65
N GLU A 67 -0.95 20.44 -36.90
CA GLU A 67 -1.75 19.33 -37.43
C GLU A 67 -1.19 17.95 -37.09
N SER A 68 0.02 17.87 -36.54
CA SER A 68 0.64 16.58 -36.21
C SER A 68 -0.12 15.87 -35.08
N ALA A 69 -0.59 14.66 -35.35
CA ALA A 69 -1.23 13.80 -34.35
C ALA A 69 -0.30 13.51 -33.15
N ALA A 70 1.01 13.37 -33.40
CA ALA A 70 2.01 13.16 -32.35
C ALA A 70 2.14 14.37 -31.43
N ARG A 71 2.13 15.60 -31.98
CA ARG A 71 2.13 16.83 -31.19
C ARG A 71 0.93 16.88 -30.26
N ARG A 72 -0.29 16.70 -30.79
CA ARG A 72 -1.53 16.76 -29.99
C ARG A 72 -1.55 15.70 -28.89
N LYS A 73 -1.10 14.48 -29.18
CA LYS A 73 -1.00 13.39 -28.20
C LYS A 73 -0.03 13.74 -27.08
N HIS A 74 1.19 14.16 -27.41
CA HIS A 74 2.22 14.45 -26.40
C HIS A 74 1.96 15.75 -25.63
N GLU A 75 1.35 16.74 -26.27
CA GLU A 75 0.88 17.97 -25.61
C GLU A 75 -0.13 17.64 -24.51
N ARG A 76 -1.13 16.80 -24.83
CA ARG A 76 -2.12 16.35 -23.85
C ARG A 76 -1.48 15.54 -22.71
N LEU A 77 -0.66 14.55 -23.04
CA LEU A 77 0.04 13.73 -22.03
C LEU A 77 0.92 14.57 -21.10
N LEU A 78 1.63 15.56 -21.64
CA LEU A 78 2.47 16.47 -20.85
C LEU A 78 1.62 17.33 -19.92
N LEU A 79 0.53 17.92 -20.42
CA LEU A 79 -0.35 18.78 -19.63
C LEU A 79 -1.05 18.01 -18.53
N ASP A 80 -1.60 16.84 -18.84
CA ASP A 80 -2.28 15.97 -17.86
C ASP A 80 -1.30 15.55 -16.75
N LYS A 81 -0.10 15.06 -17.12
CA LYS A 81 0.91 14.64 -16.13
C LYS A 81 1.36 15.80 -15.22
N LEU A 82 1.57 16.99 -15.78
CA LEU A 82 1.97 18.17 -14.99
C LEU A 82 0.84 18.68 -14.09
N TYR A 83 -0.40 18.53 -14.51
CA TYR A 83 -1.58 18.84 -13.71
C TYR A 83 -1.73 17.85 -12.55
N ASP A 84 -1.63 16.55 -12.79
CA ASP A 84 -1.70 15.50 -11.76
C ASP A 84 -0.61 15.64 -10.70
N MET A 85 0.61 15.99 -11.13
CA MET A 85 1.72 16.31 -10.21
C MET A 85 1.52 17.63 -9.45
N GLY A 86 0.55 18.47 -9.83
CA GLY A 86 0.23 19.73 -9.16
C GLY A 86 1.14 20.90 -9.53
N LEU A 87 1.92 20.78 -10.61
CA LEU A 87 2.80 21.85 -11.09
C LEU A 87 2.03 22.89 -11.91
N LEU A 88 0.94 22.48 -12.56
CA LEU A 88 0.01 23.35 -13.27
C LEU A 88 -1.35 23.39 -12.58
N SER A 89 -2.04 24.53 -12.71
CA SER A 89 -3.41 24.73 -12.25
C SER A 89 -4.48 24.39 -13.30
N SER A 90 -4.10 24.29 -14.57
CA SER A 90 -5.00 23.99 -15.69
C SER A 90 -4.24 23.25 -16.79
N THR A 91 -4.94 22.37 -17.50
CA THR A 91 -4.44 21.58 -18.65
C THR A 91 -4.74 22.25 -20.00
N SER A 92 -5.21 23.50 -20.01
CA SER A 92 -5.79 24.11 -21.22
C SER A 92 -4.78 24.66 -22.24
N LYS A 93 -3.59 25.09 -21.81
CA LYS A 93 -2.65 25.84 -22.65
C LYS A 93 -1.21 25.38 -22.46
N LEU A 94 -0.52 25.03 -23.55
CA LEU A 94 0.90 24.69 -23.52
C LEU A 94 1.79 25.86 -23.06
N SER A 95 1.38 27.11 -23.31
CA SER A 95 2.10 28.30 -22.81
C SER A 95 2.18 28.38 -21.29
N ALA A 96 1.27 27.69 -20.57
CA ALA A 96 1.35 27.58 -19.12
C ALA A 96 2.63 26.84 -18.69
N VAL A 97 3.14 25.90 -19.50
CA VAL A 97 4.36 25.16 -19.19
C VAL A 97 5.58 26.08 -19.17
N GLU A 98 5.66 27.03 -20.10
CA GLU A 98 6.81 27.93 -20.24
C GLU A 98 6.98 28.86 -19.05
N HIS A 99 5.87 29.40 -18.54
CA HIS A 99 5.89 30.43 -17.49
C HIS A 99 5.62 29.88 -16.08
N ASN A 100 4.80 28.83 -15.95
CA ASN A 100 4.36 28.35 -14.63
C ASN A 100 5.20 27.19 -14.10
N VAL A 101 5.83 26.38 -14.97
CA VAL A 101 6.75 25.31 -14.54
C VAL A 101 8.08 25.91 -14.14
N THR A 102 8.14 26.32 -12.87
CA THR A 102 9.28 26.98 -12.24
C THR A 102 9.77 26.16 -11.04
N VAL A 103 10.99 26.42 -10.57
CA VAL A 103 11.51 25.80 -9.34
C VAL A 103 10.57 26.03 -8.16
N SER A 104 9.98 27.22 -8.07
CA SER A 104 8.99 27.54 -7.05
C SER A 104 7.73 26.67 -7.14
N ALA A 105 7.33 26.21 -8.33
CA ALA A 105 6.21 25.29 -8.49
C ALA A 105 6.53 23.91 -7.90
N PHE A 106 7.74 23.39 -8.12
CA PHE A 106 8.20 22.16 -7.47
C PHE A 106 8.32 22.33 -5.95
N ALA A 107 8.91 23.43 -5.50
CA ALA A 107 9.08 23.71 -4.07
C ALA A 107 7.74 23.82 -3.33
N ARG A 108 6.69 24.36 -3.98
CA ARG A 108 5.32 24.40 -3.42
C ARG A 108 4.65 23.03 -3.26
N ARG A 109 5.13 22.00 -3.97
CA ARG A 109 4.63 20.62 -3.86
C ARG A 109 5.45 19.77 -2.88
N ARG A 110 6.50 20.33 -2.26
CA ARG A 110 7.19 19.66 -1.15
C ARG A 110 6.25 19.52 0.05
N LEU A 111 6.33 18.37 0.73
CA LEU A 111 5.46 18.02 1.85
C LEU A 111 5.32 19.13 2.92
N PRO A 112 6.40 19.78 3.39
CA PRO A 112 6.27 20.82 4.42
C PRO A 112 5.41 22.02 3.96
N VAL A 113 5.51 22.41 2.69
CA VAL A 113 4.74 23.54 2.14
C VAL A 113 3.28 23.15 1.95
N VAL A 114 3.02 21.91 1.54
CA VAL A 114 1.67 21.36 1.42
C VAL A 114 1.01 21.30 2.80
N MET A 115 1.71 20.83 3.83
CA MET A 115 1.21 20.82 5.21
C MET A 115 0.83 22.21 5.73
N THR A 116 1.65 23.23 5.45
CA THR A 116 1.32 24.61 5.82
C THR A 116 0.08 25.11 5.08
N ARG A 117 -0.11 24.74 3.81
CA ARG A 117 -1.32 25.08 3.04
C ARG A 117 -2.57 24.36 3.58
N LEU A 118 -2.44 23.13 4.06
CA LEU A 118 -3.51 22.36 4.71
C LEU A 118 -3.74 22.77 6.17
N HIS A 119 -3.07 23.81 6.66
CA HIS A 119 -3.14 24.28 8.05
C HIS A 119 -2.76 23.22 9.10
N MET A 120 -1.96 22.21 8.73
CA MET A 120 -1.41 21.23 9.68
C MET A 120 -0.26 21.82 10.51
N ALA A 121 0.45 22.80 9.96
CA ALA A 121 1.54 23.50 10.62
C ALA A 121 1.46 25.00 10.31
N GLU A 122 1.78 25.84 11.30
CA GLU A 122 1.70 27.29 11.16
C GLU A 122 2.76 27.86 10.22
N THR A 123 3.94 27.24 10.18
CA THR A 123 5.07 27.68 9.34
C THR A 123 5.73 26.50 8.65
N VAL A 124 6.37 26.76 7.50
CA VAL A 124 7.10 25.73 6.75
C VAL A 124 8.23 25.14 7.60
N THR A 125 8.91 25.96 8.39
CA THR A 125 9.98 25.51 9.29
C THR A 125 9.46 24.60 10.41
N ALA A 126 8.27 24.88 10.95
CA ALA A 126 7.63 23.99 11.92
C ALA A 126 7.23 22.65 11.27
N ALA A 127 6.68 22.70 10.05
CA ALA A 127 6.32 21.51 9.29
C ALA A 127 7.55 20.60 9.04
N ILE A 128 8.70 21.19 8.66
CA ILE A 128 9.96 20.45 8.48
C ILE A 128 10.32 19.69 9.74
N LYS A 129 10.31 20.34 10.91
CA LYS A 129 10.64 19.69 12.18
C LYS A 129 9.69 18.54 12.52
N MET A 130 8.39 18.71 12.25
CA MET A 130 7.39 17.67 12.49
C MET A 130 7.60 16.45 11.58
N ILE A 131 7.97 16.68 10.31
CA ILE A 131 8.30 15.61 9.35
C ILE A 131 9.56 14.87 9.79
N GLU A 132 10.64 15.59 10.11
CA GLU A 132 11.90 14.99 10.57
C GLU A 132 11.73 14.15 11.86
N GLN A 133 10.78 14.54 12.71
CA GLN A 133 10.39 13.80 13.93
C GLN A 133 9.44 12.61 13.66
N GLY A 134 9.10 12.32 12.40
CA GLY A 134 8.21 11.22 12.02
C GLY A 134 6.77 11.40 12.50
N GLN A 135 6.31 12.64 12.70
CA GLN A 135 4.93 12.91 13.17
C GLN A 135 3.90 12.86 12.03
N VAL A 136 4.33 12.74 10.79
CA VAL A 136 3.50 12.89 9.58
C VAL A 136 3.60 11.63 8.73
N ARG A 137 2.46 11.20 8.20
CA ARG A 137 2.37 10.12 7.20
C ARG A 137 1.64 10.59 5.95
N VAL A 138 1.95 9.97 4.83
CA VAL A 138 1.25 10.18 3.56
C VAL A 138 0.66 8.83 3.15
N GLY A 139 -0.66 8.71 3.21
CA GLY A 139 -1.32 7.40 3.12
C GLY A 139 -1.01 6.57 4.36
N THR A 140 -0.38 5.42 4.16
CA THR A 140 0.00 4.49 5.23
C THR A 140 1.42 4.73 5.76
N GLU A 141 2.32 5.28 4.94
CA GLU A 141 3.75 5.36 5.25
C GLU A 141 4.11 6.66 5.99
N VAL A 142 4.91 6.51 7.06
CA VAL A 142 5.50 7.65 7.78
C VAL A 142 6.62 8.25 6.92
N VAL A 143 6.52 9.55 6.63
CA VAL A 143 7.50 10.25 5.80
C VAL A 143 8.40 11.07 6.70
N THR A 144 9.71 10.83 6.59
CA THR A 144 10.74 11.55 7.35
C THR A 144 11.56 12.52 6.51
N ASP A 145 11.47 12.45 5.17
CA ASP A 145 12.19 13.35 4.26
C ASP A 145 11.35 14.62 3.93
N PRO A 146 11.80 15.83 4.33
CA PRO A 146 11.14 17.09 3.96
C PRO A 146 11.19 17.41 2.46
N ALA A 147 12.00 16.70 1.66
CA ALA A 147 12.05 16.83 0.21
C ALA A 147 11.01 15.97 -0.51
N PHE A 148 10.22 15.16 0.21
CA PHE A 148 9.14 14.35 -0.37
C PHE A 148 8.19 15.21 -1.22
N PHE A 149 7.99 14.78 -2.47
CA PHE A 149 7.16 15.47 -3.44
C PHE A 149 5.73 14.94 -3.39
N CYS A 150 4.79 15.76 -2.93
CA CYS A 150 3.39 15.39 -2.80
C CYS A 150 2.62 15.76 -4.08
N THR A 151 2.09 14.77 -4.80
CA THR A 151 1.20 14.97 -5.98
C THR A 151 -0.19 15.42 -5.54
N ARG A 152 -1.06 15.84 -6.48
CA ARG A 152 -2.43 16.25 -6.12
C ARG A 152 -3.21 15.12 -5.46
N SER A 153 -3.10 13.91 -5.98
CA SER A 153 -3.81 12.74 -5.44
C SER A 153 -3.33 12.35 -4.05
N LEU A 154 -2.06 12.58 -3.71
CA LEU A 154 -1.50 12.26 -2.40
C LEU A 154 -1.79 13.33 -1.35
N GLU A 155 -2.21 14.53 -1.76
CA GLU A 155 -2.49 15.65 -0.85
C GLU A 155 -3.60 15.34 0.14
N ASP A 156 -4.63 14.63 -0.31
CA ASP A 156 -5.80 14.26 0.51
C ASP A 156 -5.46 13.21 1.58
N PHE A 157 -4.34 12.51 1.42
CA PHE A 157 -3.89 11.44 2.33
C PHE A 157 -2.78 11.89 3.28
N VAL A 158 -2.42 13.18 3.29
CA VAL A 158 -1.44 13.71 4.26
C VAL A 158 -2.11 13.86 5.62
N THR A 159 -1.64 13.10 6.61
CA THR A 159 -2.20 13.12 7.97
C THR A 159 -1.15 12.85 9.04
N TRP A 160 -1.52 12.93 10.31
CA TRP A 160 -0.61 12.63 11.43
C TRP A 160 -0.33 11.13 11.53
N SER A 161 0.90 10.77 11.90
CA SER A 161 1.29 9.39 12.15
C SER A 161 0.59 8.80 13.39
N VAL A 162 0.55 7.47 13.46
CA VAL A 162 0.01 6.75 14.61
C VAL A 162 0.89 7.03 15.83
N GLY A 163 0.27 7.34 16.98
CA GLY A 163 1.00 7.74 18.19
C GLY A 163 1.62 9.14 18.16
N SER A 164 1.31 9.96 17.14
CA SER A 164 1.77 11.35 17.06
C SER A 164 1.37 12.15 18.30
N LYS A 165 2.37 12.76 18.95
CA LYS A 165 2.14 13.68 20.08
C LYS A 165 1.36 14.92 19.64
N VAL A 166 1.54 15.32 18.39
CA VAL A 166 0.82 16.46 17.80
C VAL A 166 -0.66 16.13 17.62
N LYS A 167 -0.99 14.96 17.06
CA LYS A 167 -2.38 14.48 16.95
C LYS A 167 -3.07 14.45 18.31
N ARG A 168 -2.39 13.90 19.32
CA ARG A 168 -2.86 13.85 20.71
C ARG A 168 -3.17 15.23 21.28
N ASN A 169 -2.27 16.19 21.09
CA ASN A 169 -2.49 17.56 21.56
C ASN A 169 -3.70 18.21 20.87
N ILE A 170 -3.88 17.98 19.57
CA ILE A 170 -5.03 18.49 18.81
C ILE A 170 -6.34 17.87 19.31
N MET A 171 -6.38 16.56 19.52
CA MET A 171 -7.57 15.86 20.03
C MET A 171 -7.91 16.28 21.46
N LYS A 172 -6.90 16.44 22.31
CA LYS A 172 -7.06 16.96 23.67
C LYS A 172 -7.63 18.38 23.68
N TYR A 173 -7.14 19.25 22.81
CA TYR A 173 -7.67 20.61 22.66
C TYR A 173 -9.13 20.64 22.18
N ARG A 174 -9.55 19.63 21.43
CA ARG A 174 -10.93 19.47 20.91
C ARG A 174 -11.85 18.70 21.85
N ASP A 175 -11.38 18.30 23.04
CA ASP A 175 -12.11 17.41 23.97
C ASP A 175 -12.59 16.09 23.31
N GLN A 176 -11.84 15.61 22.33
CA GLN A 176 -12.09 14.38 21.56
C GLN A 176 -10.95 13.37 21.76
N LEU A 177 -10.19 13.51 22.85
CA LEU A 177 -9.13 12.59 23.16
C LEU A 177 -9.74 11.28 23.66
N ASP A 178 -9.61 10.24 22.84
CA ASP A 178 -9.87 8.87 23.27
C ASP A 178 -8.59 8.30 23.89
N ASP A 179 -8.63 8.05 25.19
CA ASP A 179 -7.49 7.54 25.95
C ASP A 179 -7.10 6.11 25.53
N PHE A 180 -7.97 5.37 24.81
CA PHE A 180 -7.62 4.08 24.20
C PHE A 180 -6.52 4.22 23.13
N GLU A 181 -6.48 5.34 22.39
CA GLU A 181 -5.41 5.60 21.41
C GLU A 181 -4.03 5.87 22.09
N LEU A 182 -3.99 6.14 23.41
CA LEU A 182 -2.75 6.46 24.14
C LEU A 182 -1.91 5.22 24.45
N LEU A 183 -2.56 4.07 24.69
CA LEU A 183 -1.91 2.81 25.06
C LEU A 183 -1.05 2.24 23.92
N GLN A 184 -1.38 2.57 22.66
CA GLN A 184 -0.62 2.14 21.48
C GLN A 184 0.72 2.89 21.29
N ALA A 185 0.90 4.03 21.95
CA ALA A 185 2.00 4.96 21.66
C ALA A 185 3.12 4.96 22.72
N THR A 186 2.95 4.23 23.82
CA THR A 186 3.91 4.17 24.93
C THR A 186 4.17 2.74 25.35
N ASP A 187 4.79 1.93 24.49
CA ASP A 187 5.51 0.77 25.00
C ASP A 187 6.68 0.34 24.09
N PRO A 188 7.93 0.68 24.43
CA PRO A 188 9.12 0.05 23.88
C PRO A 188 9.56 -1.20 24.68
N ALA A 189 8.74 -1.72 25.62
CA ALA A 189 9.13 -2.75 26.58
C ALA A 189 8.25 -4.02 26.59
N VAL A 190 7.53 -4.32 25.51
CA VAL A 190 6.78 -5.60 25.37
C VAL A 190 7.67 -6.73 24.84
N GLU A 191 8.88 -6.88 25.39
CA GLU A 191 9.77 -8.03 25.11
C GLU A 191 10.10 -8.89 26.35
N HIS A 192 9.62 -8.57 27.56
CA HIS A 192 10.20 -9.22 28.76
C HIS A 192 9.27 -9.77 29.87
N TRP A 193 7.97 -9.97 29.67
CA TRP A 193 7.12 -10.57 30.73
C TRP A 193 6.29 -11.78 30.28
N GLY A 194 6.95 -12.73 29.63
CA GLY A 194 6.53 -14.13 29.70
C GLY A 194 7.06 -14.75 31.00
N PHE A 195 6.22 -14.83 32.03
CA PHE A 195 6.08 -15.96 32.97
C PHE A 195 5.21 -15.54 34.18
N LEU A 196 4.25 -16.41 34.54
CA LEU A 196 3.40 -16.41 35.74
C LEU A 196 2.14 -15.52 35.70
N ALA A 197 1.02 -16.07 35.21
CA ALA A 197 -0.18 -16.36 36.03
C ALA A 197 -1.41 -16.63 35.15
N ASP A 198 -2.03 -17.76 35.45
CA ASP A 198 -3.27 -18.34 34.95
C ASP A 198 -4.53 -17.48 35.27
N SER A 199 -5.57 -17.68 34.46
CA SER A 199 -6.99 -17.43 34.72
C SER A 199 -7.55 -15.98 34.66
N ARG A 200 -7.77 -15.48 33.44
CA ARG A 200 -9.07 -14.95 32.97
C ARG A 200 -8.94 -14.30 31.60
N VAL A 201 -9.63 -14.90 30.63
CA VAL A 201 -9.84 -14.37 29.28
C VAL A 201 -10.60 -13.04 29.38
N LYS A 202 -9.94 -11.95 28.97
CA LYS A 202 -10.59 -10.75 28.40
C LYS A 202 -9.74 -10.28 27.23
N GLY A 203 -10.26 -10.51 26.03
CA GLY A 203 -9.66 -10.03 24.79
C GLY A 203 -9.83 -8.51 24.69
N GLU A 204 -8.77 -7.84 24.27
CA GLU A 204 -8.80 -6.45 23.84
C GLU A 204 -7.95 -6.34 22.56
N GLY A 205 -8.65 -6.22 21.43
CA GLY A 205 -8.07 -5.97 20.11
C GLY A 205 -7.63 -4.51 20.01
N VAL A 206 -6.33 -4.30 19.93
CA VAL A 206 -5.67 -3.00 19.74
C VAL A 206 -5.36 -2.86 18.25
N GLY A 207 -5.95 -1.84 17.62
CA GLY A 207 -5.95 -1.61 16.18
C GLY A 207 -4.57 -1.51 15.53
N LYS A 208 -4.09 -2.61 14.94
CA LYS A 208 -3.27 -2.56 13.73
C LYS A 208 -4.08 -1.83 12.64
N VAL A 209 -3.46 -0.95 11.87
CA VAL A 209 -4.06 -0.51 10.61
C VAL A 209 -4.33 -1.79 9.82
N HIS A 210 -5.52 -1.98 9.27
CA HIS A 210 -5.90 -3.25 8.62
C HIS A 210 -4.85 -3.73 7.58
N ALA A 211 -4.15 -2.80 6.93
CA ALA A 211 -3.05 -3.12 6.00
C ALA A 211 -1.79 -3.67 6.68
N ASP A 212 -1.47 -3.26 7.90
CA ASP A 212 -0.30 -3.76 8.64
C ASP A 212 -0.48 -5.20 9.12
N ALA A 213 -1.71 -5.73 9.04
CA ALA A 213 -1.99 -7.13 9.30
C ALA A 213 -1.22 -8.07 8.36
N SER A 214 -0.93 -7.63 7.13
CA SER A 214 -0.16 -8.37 6.13
C SER A 214 1.34 -8.03 6.11
N ASN A 215 1.86 -7.31 7.12
CA ASN A 215 3.30 -7.12 7.27
C ASN A 215 3.89 -8.26 8.09
N PHE A 216 4.83 -8.99 7.50
CA PHE A 216 5.55 -10.10 8.13
C PHE A 216 7.02 -9.71 8.33
N ALA A 217 7.65 -10.22 9.40
CA ALA A 217 9.06 -9.99 9.65
C ALA A 217 9.93 -10.69 8.58
N ALA A 218 11.10 -10.12 8.29
CA ALA A 218 11.97 -10.63 7.20
C ALA A 218 12.52 -12.05 7.46
N ASP A 219 12.65 -12.46 8.72
CA ASP A 219 13.20 -13.76 9.13
C ASP A 219 12.16 -14.62 9.86
N ILE A 220 10.86 -14.41 9.58
CA ILE A 220 9.78 -15.15 10.24
C ILE A 220 9.80 -16.64 9.86
N THR A 221 9.54 -17.51 10.84
CA THR A 221 9.37 -18.94 10.56
C THR A 221 8.01 -19.21 9.90
N LYS A 222 7.88 -20.36 9.23
CA LYS A 222 6.63 -20.76 8.56
C LYS A 222 5.47 -20.84 9.58
N GLU A 223 5.72 -21.43 10.74
CA GLU A 223 4.75 -21.56 11.82
C GLU A 223 4.31 -20.21 12.39
N GLU A 224 5.25 -19.30 12.65
CA GLU A 224 4.95 -17.95 13.14
C GLU A 224 4.17 -17.13 12.12
N ALA A 225 4.49 -17.27 10.82
CA ALA A 225 3.75 -16.61 9.76
C ALA A 225 2.30 -17.09 9.72
N TYR A 226 2.07 -18.40 9.82
CA TYR A 226 0.70 -18.95 9.89
C TYR A 226 -0.04 -18.58 11.16
N GLU A 227 0.63 -18.57 12.31
CA GLU A 227 0.05 -18.12 13.57
C GLU A 227 -0.39 -16.65 13.49
N GLN A 228 0.45 -15.81 12.88
CA GLN A 228 0.10 -14.43 12.57
C GLN A 228 -1.11 -14.37 11.62
N VAL A 229 -1.13 -15.14 10.52
CA VAL A 229 -2.27 -15.18 9.58
C VAL A 229 -3.57 -15.49 10.33
N LEU A 230 -3.59 -16.53 11.18
CA LEU A 230 -4.77 -16.89 11.96
C LEU A 230 -5.19 -15.81 12.94
N SER A 231 -4.23 -15.24 13.68
CA SER A 231 -4.49 -14.17 14.64
C SER A 231 -5.08 -12.94 13.96
N GLN A 232 -4.50 -12.54 12.83
CA GLN A 232 -4.98 -11.39 12.06
C GLN A 232 -6.33 -11.66 11.42
N ALA A 233 -6.52 -12.82 10.77
CA ALA A 233 -7.82 -13.21 10.22
C ALA A 233 -8.91 -13.18 11.31
N GLY A 234 -8.64 -13.75 12.49
CA GLY A 234 -9.57 -13.72 13.62
C GLY A 234 -9.95 -12.31 14.06
N GLY A 235 -8.97 -11.38 14.11
CA GLY A 235 -9.24 -9.97 14.41
C GLY A 235 -10.03 -9.25 13.32
N LEU A 236 -9.76 -9.55 12.04
CA LEU A 236 -10.47 -8.96 10.90
C LEU A 236 -11.91 -9.45 10.76
N PHE A 237 -12.20 -10.66 11.24
CA PHE A 237 -13.54 -11.24 11.20
C PHE A 237 -14.42 -10.76 12.36
N ASP A 238 -13.87 -10.07 13.36
CA ASP A 238 -14.66 -9.56 14.48
C ASP A 238 -15.69 -8.53 13.99
N GLY A 239 -16.97 -8.80 14.24
CA GLY A 239 -18.09 -8.01 13.72
C GLY A 239 -18.33 -8.10 12.20
N GLN A 240 -17.55 -8.89 11.45
CA GLN A 240 -17.69 -9.07 10.00
C GLN A 240 -18.07 -10.51 9.65
N ARG A 241 -19.25 -10.68 9.02
CA ARG A 241 -19.80 -11.99 8.62
C ARG A 241 -19.89 -12.19 7.12
N ASN A 242 -19.67 -11.15 6.32
CA ASN A 242 -19.72 -11.26 4.86
C ASN A 242 -18.56 -12.12 4.34
N TRP A 243 -18.88 -13.25 3.72
CA TRP A 243 -17.89 -14.19 3.22
C TRP A 243 -16.93 -13.55 2.20
N VAL A 244 -17.41 -12.68 1.29
CA VAL A 244 -16.55 -12.03 0.28
C VAL A 244 -15.48 -11.18 0.96
N CYS A 245 -15.86 -10.38 1.96
CA CYS A 245 -14.95 -9.54 2.73
C CYS A 245 -13.88 -10.37 3.45
N ASN A 246 -14.32 -11.41 4.17
CA ASN A 246 -13.43 -12.28 4.92
C ASN A 246 -12.47 -13.06 4.01
N LEU A 247 -12.96 -13.61 2.89
CA LEU A 247 -12.11 -14.30 1.91
C LEU A 247 -11.14 -13.35 1.22
N ALA A 248 -11.56 -12.14 0.84
CA ALA A 248 -10.67 -11.15 0.22
C ALA A 248 -9.50 -10.79 1.14
N ASN A 249 -9.78 -10.48 2.40
CA ASN A 249 -8.74 -10.18 3.39
C ASN A 249 -7.84 -11.38 3.68
N THR A 250 -8.41 -12.57 3.79
CA THR A 250 -7.63 -13.79 4.04
C THR A 250 -6.71 -14.12 2.86
N SER A 251 -7.18 -13.93 1.62
CA SER A 251 -6.34 -14.15 0.43
C SER A 251 -5.13 -13.21 0.41
N SER A 252 -5.32 -11.96 0.86
CA SER A 252 -4.23 -11.00 1.00
C SER A 252 -3.24 -11.40 2.10
N LEU A 253 -3.74 -11.82 3.27
CA LEU A 253 -2.90 -12.31 4.37
C LEU A 253 -2.04 -13.50 3.93
N LEU A 254 -2.64 -14.50 3.28
CA LEU A 254 -1.93 -15.67 2.75
C LEU A 254 -0.87 -15.26 1.72
N TRP A 255 -1.23 -14.42 0.75
CA TRP A 255 -0.30 -13.98 -0.29
C TRP A 255 0.95 -13.32 0.29
N HIS A 256 0.76 -12.36 1.20
CA HIS A 256 1.88 -11.67 1.83
C HIS A 256 2.67 -12.59 2.78
N ALA A 257 2.02 -13.52 3.47
CA ALA A 257 2.70 -14.51 4.32
C ALA A 257 3.65 -15.36 3.48
N PHE A 258 3.16 -15.99 2.42
CA PHE A 258 3.99 -16.83 1.56
C PHE A 258 5.15 -16.05 0.92
N LYS A 259 4.90 -14.80 0.47
CA LYS A 259 5.96 -13.96 -0.11
C LYS A 259 7.03 -13.51 0.89
N SER A 260 6.73 -13.53 2.18
CA SER A 260 7.69 -13.20 3.23
C SER A 260 8.57 -14.38 3.66
N LEU A 261 8.15 -15.62 3.37
CA LEU A 261 8.85 -16.82 3.76
C LEU A 261 10.04 -17.13 2.82
N PRO A 262 11.03 -17.93 3.25
CA PRO A 262 12.06 -18.44 2.34
C PRO A 262 11.48 -19.41 1.30
N ALA A 263 12.30 -19.78 0.32
CA ALA A 263 11.95 -20.85 -0.61
C ALA A 263 11.77 -22.19 0.15
N PRO A 264 10.81 -23.05 -0.24
CA PRO A 264 9.98 -22.94 -1.44
C PRO A 264 8.74 -22.04 -1.31
N SER A 265 8.32 -21.65 -0.11
CA SER A 265 7.05 -20.95 0.13
C SER A 265 6.92 -19.61 -0.60
N ASN A 266 8.00 -18.84 -0.80
CA ASN A 266 7.92 -17.61 -1.62
C ASN A 266 7.66 -17.83 -3.11
N GLN A 267 7.76 -19.07 -3.60
CA GLN A 267 7.44 -19.44 -4.98
C GLN A 267 5.94 -19.73 -5.20
N VAL A 268 5.10 -19.54 -4.17
CA VAL A 268 3.64 -19.55 -4.32
C VAL A 268 3.23 -18.55 -5.41
N ASN A 269 2.61 -19.03 -6.48
CA ASN A 269 2.22 -18.23 -7.65
C ASN A 269 0.71 -17.93 -7.67
N TRP A 270 -0.08 -18.64 -6.87
CA TRP A 270 -1.50 -18.39 -6.70
C TRP A 270 -1.96 -18.76 -5.27
N ALA A 271 -2.81 -17.94 -4.67
CA ALA A 271 -3.43 -18.24 -3.37
C ALA A 271 -4.81 -17.58 -3.29
N GLY A 272 -5.84 -18.34 -2.96
CA GLY A 272 -7.19 -17.82 -2.94
C GLY A 272 -8.24 -18.85 -2.59
N PHE A 273 -9.46 -18.59 -3.06
CA PHE A 273 -10.62 -19.38 -2.73
C PHE A 273 -11.47 -19.67 -3.96
N TYR A 274 -12.14 -20.81 -3.92
CA TYR A 274 -13.35 -21.05 -4.71
C TYR A 274 -14.50 -21.35 -3.77
N THR A 275 -15.70 -20.83 -4.05
CA THR A 275 -16.90 -21.08 -3.26
C THR A 275 -17.83 -22.04 -3.97
N LEU A 276 -18.78 -22.65 -3.26
CA LEU A 276 -19.88 -23.33 -3.94
C LEU A 276 -20.62 -22.36 -4.86
N ASP A 277 -20.87 -22.80 -6.10
CA ASP A 277 -21.66 -22.01 -7.05
C ASP A 277 -23.16 -22.18 -6.74
N PRO A 278 -23.87 -21.12 -6.31
CA PRO A 278 -25.31 -21.19 -6.08
C PRO A 278 -26.11 -21.46 -7.37
N LEU A 279 -25.49 -21.29 -8.54
CA LEU A 279 -26.07 -21.57 -9.85
C LEU A 279 -25.68 -22.95 -10.40
N SER A 280 -25.09 -23.81 -9.57
CA SER A 280 -24.75 -25.19 -9.94
C SER A 280 -25.96 -25.92 -10.56
N PRO A 281 -25.79 -26.61 -11.72
CA PRO A 281 -26.86 -27.44 -12.26
C PRO A 281 -27.27 -28.56 -11.28
N PRO A 282 -28.56 -28.95 -11.23
CA PRO A 282 -29.01 -30.02 -10.34
C PRO A 282 -28.20 -31.31 -10.53
N GLY A 283 -27.65 -31.85 -9.43
CA GLY A 283 -26.84 -33.07 -9.43
C GLY A 283 -25.41 -32.91 -9.98
N LYS A 284 -24.98 -31.69 -10.32
CA LYS A 284 -23.62 -31.38 -10.79
C LYS A 284 -23.05 -30.22 -9.99
N PRO A 285 -22.64 -30.44 -8.73
CA PRO A 285 -22.05 -29.39 -7.92
C PRO A 285 -20.75 -28.90 -8.55
N GLN A 286 -20.60 -27.58 -8.56
CA GLN A 286 -19.40 -26.91 -9.04
C GLN A 286 -18.98 -25.81 -8.08
N LEU A 287 -17.69 -25.51 -8.13
CA LEU A 287 -17.08 -24.38 -7.46
C LEU A 287 -17.02 -23.19 -8.44
N ILE A 288 -17.15 -21.98 -7.92
CA ILE A 288 -16.98 -20.72 -8.65
C ILE A 288 -15.85 -19.91 -8.01
N LEU A 289 -15.09 -19.20 -8.84
CA LEU A 289 -13.93 -18.41 -8.41
C LEU A 289 -14.32 -17.35 -7.37
N GLY A 290 -13.65 -17.39 -6.22
CA GLY A 290 -13.74 -16.42 -5.14
C GLY A 290 -12.55 -15.44 -5.15
N PRO A 291 -12.38 -14.64 -4.08
CA PRO A 291 -11.24 -13.74 -3.96
C PRO A 291 -9.89 -14.48 -3.96
N PHE A 292 -8.89 -13.94 -4.65
CA PHE A 292 -7.57 -14.56 -4.78
C PHE A 292 -6.47 -13.53 -5.08
N HIS A 293 -5.21 -13.95 -4.97
CA HIS A 293 -4.03 -13.28 -5.48
C HIS A 293 -3.27 -14.23 -6.42
N GLY A 294 -2.88 -13.76 -7.60
CA GLY A 294 -2.20 -14.55 -8.61
C GLY A 294 -2.55 -14.11 -10.03
N LYS A 295 -2.19 -14.93 -11.03
CA LYS A 295 -2.65 -14.75 -12.42
C LYS A 295 -4.14 -15.11 -12.56
N VAL A 296 -4.73 -14.74 -13.69
CA VAL A 296 -6.12 -15.06 -14.03
C VAL A 296 -6.35 -16.57 -13.92
N ALA A 297 -7.38 -16.96 -13.17
CA ALA A 297 -7.70 -18.35 -12.87
C ALA A 297 -8.92 -18.87 -13.65
N CYS A 298 -9.16 -20.17 -13.60
CA CYS A 298 -10.38 -20.77 -14.13
C CYS A 298 -11.60 -20.26 -13.35
N GLU A 299 -12.70 -19.94 -14.02
CA GLU A 299 -13.86 -19.34 -13.34
C GLU A 299 -14.73 -20.39 -12.61
N VAL A 300 -14.83 -21.61 -13.16
CA VAL A 300 -15.70 -22.67 -12.67
C VAL A 300 -14.97 -24.02 -12.63
N ILE A 301 -15.08 -24.75 -11.52
CA ILE A 301 -14.45 -26.06 -11.33
C ILE A 301 -15.51 -27.10 -10.91
N PRO A 302 -15.81 -28.10 -11.74
CA PRO A 302 -16.68 -29.20 -11.35
C PRO A 302 -16.05 -30.06 -10.24
N PHE A 303 -16.87 -30.58 -9.31
CA PHE A 303 -16.40 -31.49 -8.24
C PHE A 303 -15.71 -32.76 -8.76
N THR A 304 -15.94 -33.12 -10.01
CA THR A 304 -15.40 -34.33 -10.64
C THR A 304 -14.03 -34.13 -11.29
N ARG A 305 -13.41 -32.95 -11.17
CA ARG A 305 -12.23 -32.61 -11.96
C ARG A 305 -11.19 -31.82 -11.17
N GLY A 306 -9.91 -32.11 -11.41
CA GLY A 306 -8.78 -31.42 -10.78
C GLY A 306 -8.65 -31.68 -9.28
N VAL A 307 -7.59 -31.12 -8.69
CA VAL A 307 -7.27 -31.23 -7.26
C VAL A 307 -8.35 -30.50 -6.43
N CYS A 308 -8.71 -29.29 -6.85
CA CYS A 308 -9.82 -28.52 -6.29
C CYS A 308 -11.15 -29.31 -6.20
N GLY A 309 -11.56 -29.96 -7.29
CA GLY A 309 -12.77 -30.79 -7.30
C GLY A 309 -12.66 -32.01 -6.38
N ALA A 310 -11.51 -32.68 -6.38
CA ALA A 310 -11.24 -33.82 -5.50
C ALA A 310 -11.31 -33.43 -4.00
N ALA A 311 -10.75 -32.28 -3.62
CA ALA A 311 -10.81 -31.76 -2.26
C ALA A 311 -12.27 -31.49 -1.83
N ALA A 312 -13.05 -30.83 -2.68
CA ALA A 312 -14.44 -30.52 -2.41
C ALA A 312 -15.33 -31.77 -2.35
N ALA A 313 -15.11 -32.74 -3.23
CA ALA A 313 -15.88 -33.99 -3.27
C ALA A 313 -15.57 -34.92 -2.09
N THR A 314 -14.30 -35.02 -1.69
CA THR A 314 -13.87 -35.90 -0.59
C THR A 314 -13.96 -35.26 0.78
N GLN A 315 -14.11 -33.92 0.84
CA GLN A 315 -14.00 -33.12 2.06
C GLN A 315 -12.69 -33.37 2.81
N ARG A 316 -11.62 -33.63 2.07
CA ARG A 316 -10.27 -33.84 2.62
C ARG A 316 -9.28 -32.93 1.91
N THR A 317 -8.34 -32.41 2.71
CA THR A 317 -7.19 -31.69 2.18
C THR A 317 -6.41 -32.55 1.19
N GLN A 318 -6.10 -31.97 0.04
CA GLN A 318 -5.23 -32.57 -0.97
C GLN A 318 -3.89 -31.83 -0.94
N VAL A 319 -2.79 -32.55 -0.71
CA VAL A 319 -1.43 -32.02 -0.84
C VAL A 319 -0.81 -32.74 -2.02
N VAL A 320 -0.46 -32.00 -3.07
CA VAL A 320 0.00 -32.56 -4.34
C VAL A 320 1.40 -32.04 -4.64
N ASP A 321 2.39 -32.92 -4.45
CA ASP A 321 3.81 -32.64 -4.64
C ASP A 321 4.18 -32.27 -6.09
N ASP A 322 3.49 -32.87 -7.06
CA ASP A 322 3.68 -32.61 -8.49
C ASP A 322 2.35 -32.69 -9.25
N VAL A 323 1.78 -31.55 -9.63
CA VAL A 323 0.45 -31.47 -10.27
C VAL A 323 0.40 -32.19 -11.62
N ASP A 324 1.52 -32.27 -12.33
CA ASP A 324 1.62 -33.02 -13.59
C ASP A 324 1.39 -34.52 -13.41
N LYS A 325 1.64 -35.04 -12.20
CA LYS A 325 1.44 -36.45 -11.87
C LYS A 325 0.01 -36.74 -11.37
N PHE A 326 -0.80 -35.71 -11.14
CA PHE A 326 -2.15 -35.87 -10.60
C PHE A 326 -3.14 -36.29 -11.70
N PRO A 327 -3.84 -37.45 -11.56
CA PRO A 327 -4.80 -37.90 -12.56
C PRO A 327 -5.96 -36.92 -12.74
N GLY A 328 -6.14 -36.42 -13.97
CA GLY A 328 -7.24 -35.49 -14.29
C GLY A 328 -6.98 -34.03 -13.90
N HIS A 329 -5.72 -33.65 -13.70
CA HIS A 329 -5.29 -32.26 -13.48
C HIS A 329 -5.81 -31.31 -14.58
N ILE A 330 -6.29 -30.13 -14.17
CA ILE A 330 -6.61 -29.00 -15.05
C ILE A 330 -5.62 -27.90 -14.72
N ALA A 331 -4.58 -27.73 -15.54
CA ALA A 331 -3.67 -26.60 -15.36
C ALA A 331 -4.40 -25.30 -15.71
N CYS A 332 -4.70 -24.45 -14.71
CA CYS A 332 -5.14 -23.08 -14.93
C CYS A 332 -3.95 -22.12 -15.12
N ASP A 333 -2.82 -22.37 -14.45
CA ASP A 333 -1.51 -21.77 -14.71
C ASP A 333 -0.49 -22.84 -15.11
N ALA A 334 0.20 -22.65 -16.24
CA ALA A 334 1.20 -23.59 -16.73
C ALA A 334 2.50 -23.58 -15.89
N GLU A 335 2.67 -22.59 -15.02
CA GLU A 335 3.83 -22.48 -14.13
C GLU A 335 3.64 -23.24 -12.81
N SER A 336 2.41 -23.60 -12.41
CA SER A 336 2.16 -24.34 -11.18
C SER A 336 2.74 -25.76 -11.25
N ARG A 337 3.47 -26.15 -10.21
CA ARG A 337 4.15 -27.44 -10.09
C ARG A 337 3.68 -28.25 -8.88
N SER A 338 3.27 -27.61 -7.78
CA SER A 338 2.61 -28.28 -6.64
C SER A 338 1.38 -27.48 -6.20
N GLU A 339 0.42 -28.15 -5.55
CA GLU A 339 -0.86 -27.54 -5.13
C GLU A 339 -1.27 -28.07 -3.76
N ILE A 340 -1.78 -27.21 -2.88
CA ILE A 340 -2.48 -27.62 -1.67
C ILE A 340 -3.89 -27.03 -1.66
N VAL A 341 -4.89 -27.92 -1.53
CA VAL A 341 -6.30 -27.54 -1.48
C VAL A 341 -6.92 -27.99 -0.18
N VAL A 342 -7.52 -27.06 0.56
CA VAL A 342 -8.16 -27.31 1.85
C VAL A 342 -9.65 -27.01 1.79
N PRO A 343 -10.55 -27.99 2.03
CA PRO A 343 -11.98 -27.73 2.05
C PRO A 343 -12.41 -26.93 3.28
N ILE A 344 -13.24 -25.92 3.07
CA ILE A 344 -13.92 -25.15 4.11
C ILE A 344 -15.30 -25.78 4.31
N VAL A 345 -15.49 -26.40 5.47
CA VAL A 345 -16.76 -27.02 5.87
C VAL A 345 -17.43 -26.11 6.90
N ALA A 346 -18.70 -25.80 6.69
CA ALA A 346 -19.50 -25.02 7.63
C ALA A 346 -20.79 -25.75 7.98
N GLY A 347 -21.25 -25.54 9.22
CA GLY A 347 -22.57 -25.95 9.66
C GLY A 347 -23.65 -25.13 8.94
N VAL A 348 -24.67 -25.81 8.45
CA VAL A 348 -25.86 -25.22 7.86
C VAL A 348 -27.02 -25.61 8.76
N ASP A 349 -27.70 -24.61 9.30
CA ASP A 349 -28.96 -24.81 10.01
C ASP A 349 -30.02 -25.25 9.00
N GLY A 350 -30.44 -26.51 9.09
CA GLY A 350 -31.56 -27.01 8.30
C GLY A 350 -32.87 -26.36 8.76
N ALA A 351 -33.81 -26.16 7.83
CA ALA A 351 -35.17 -25.67 8.14
C ALA A 351 -35.89 -26.51 9.22
N ASP A 352 -35.44 -27.75 9.44
CA ASP A 352 -36.02 -28.72 10.38
C ASP A 352 -35.25 -28.82 11.72
N GLY A 353 -34.29 -27.93 11.98
CA GLY A 353 -33.52 -27.91 13.24
C GLY A 353 -32.44 -29.01 13.36
N GLY A 354 -32.17 -29.76 12.28
CA GLY A 354 -31.02 -30.66 12.17
C GLY A 354 -29.85 -29.94 11.51
N GLY A 355 -28.79 -29.65 12.27
CA GLY A 355 -27.56 -29.08 11.71
C GLY A 355 -26.85 -30.09 10.80
N SER A 356 -26.55 -29.71 9.56
CA SER A 356 -25.74 -30.51 8.63
C SER A 356 -24.46 -29.75 8.27
N SER A 357 -23.34 -30.44 8.14
CA SER A 357 -22.09 -29.81 7.70
C SER A 357 -21.90 -30.04 6.21
N ARG A 358 -21.61 -28.98 5.44
CA ARG A 358 -21.31 -29.08 4.00
C ARG A 358 -20.06 -28.29 3.67
N VAL A 359 -19.37 -28.69 2.60
CA VAL A 359 -18.34 -27.84 1.98
C VAL A 359 -19.03 -26.60 1.44
N VAL A 360 -18.53 -25.44 1.79
CA VAL A 360 -19.04 -24.13 1.35
C VAL A 360 -18.03 -23.38 0.49
N ALA A 361 -16.75 -23.69 0.64
CA ALA A 361 -15.65 -23.17 -0.14
C ALA A 361 -14.43 -24.09 -0.04
N ILE A 362 -13.37 -23.76 -0.77
CA ILE A 362 -12.03 -24.34 -0.63
C ILE A 362 -11.01 -23.21 -0.55
N ILE A 363 -9.91 -23.45 0.17
CA ILE A 363 -8.66 -22.70 0.04
C ILE A 363 -7.84 -23.42 -1.01
N ASP A 364 -7.33 -22.69 -1.98
CA ASP A 364 -6.45 -23.22 -3.01
C ASP A 364 -5.16 -22.40 -3.06
N VAL A 365 -4.02 -23.08 -3.14
CA VAL A 365 -2.69 -22.49 -3.13
C VAL A 365 -1.78 -23.28 -4.07
N ASP A 366 -1.28 -22.61 -5.10
CA ASP A 366 -0.32 -23.14 -6.06
C ASP A 366 1.11 -22.67 -5.77
N CYS A 367 2.08 -23.51 -6.09
CA CYS A 367 3.49 -23.16 -6.07
C CYS A 367 4.18 -23.49 -7.39
N ALA A 368 5.09 -22.61 -7.83
CA ALA A 368 5.83 -22.76 -9.09
C ALA A 368 6.96 -23.82 -9.03
N VAL A 369 7.13 -24.49 -7.89
CA VAL A 369 8.10 -25.58 -7.71
C VAL A 369 7.42 -26.84 -7.16
N PRO A 370 7.91 -28.05 -7.50
CA PRO A 370 7.44 -29.28 -6.88
C PRO A 370 7.71 -29.29 -5.36
N ASP A 371 6.97 -30.11 -4.63
CA ASP A 371 7.13 -30.30 -3.18
C ASP A 371 7.06 -28.96 -2.40
N GLY A 372 6.24 -28.02 -2.88
CA GLY A 372 6.15 -26.67 -2.30
C GLY A 372 5.43 -26.58 -0.96
N PHE A 373 4.73 -27.65 -0.56
CA PHE A 373 3.91 -27.72 0.63
C PHE A 373 4.22 -28.95 1.47
N ASP A 374 4.13 -28.81 2.78
CA ASP A 374 4.37 -29.87 3.75
C ASP A 374 3.22 -30.00 4.78
N ASP A 375 3.42 -30.87 5.77
CA ASP A 375 2.44 -31.10 6.83
C ASP A 375 2.20 -29.85 7.72
N VAL A 376 3.15 -28.90 7.77
CA VAL A 376 2.97 -27.63 8.47
C VAL A 376 1.94 -26.80 7.72
N ASP A 377 2.12 -26.62 6.41
CA ASP A 377 1.18 -25.88 5.56
C ASP A 377 -0.23 -26.47 5.68
N ARG A 378 -0.35 -27.80 5.56
CA ARG A 378 -1.62 -28.51 5.72
C ARG A 378 -2.29 -28.21 7.06
N LYS A 379 -1.59 -28.41 8.18
CA LYS A 379 -2.16 -28.25 9.52
C LYS A 379 -2.65 -26.83 9.77
N TRP A 380 -1.92 -25.81 9.31
CA TRP A 380 -2.28 -24.41 9.54
C TRP A 380 -3.38 -23.93 8.60
N LEU A 381 -3.37 -24.35 7.33
CA LEU A 381 -4.44 -24.03 6.39
C LEU A 381 -5.76 -24.72 6.77
N GLU A 382 -5.72 -25.94 7.33
CA GLU A 382 -6.91 -26.61 7.91
C GLU A 382 -7.51 -25.79 9.06
N ARG A 383 -6.67 -25.26 9.97
CA ARG A 383 -7.14 -24.35 11.04
C ARG A 383 -7.72 -23.05 10.50
N LEU A 384 -7.13 -22.51 9.43
CA LEU A 384 -7.64 -21.30 8.78
C LEU A 384 -8.98 -21.56 8.11
N ALA A 385 -9.14 -22.71 7.45
CA ALA A 385 -10.40 -23.15 6.86
C ALA A 385 -11.49 -23.27 7.93
N GLU A 386 -11.20 -23.87 9.09
CA GLU A 386 -12.15 -23.93 10.21
C GLU A 386 -12.56 -22.55 10.71
N LEU A 387 -11.59 -21.63 10.88
CA LEU A 387 -11.84 -20.27 11.31
C LEU A 387 -12.72 -19.51 10.30
N VAL A 388 -12.39 -19.58 9.01
CA VAL A 388 -13.16 -18.94 7.94
C VAL A 388 -14.57 -19.53 7.84
N GLY A 389 -14.68 -20.87 7.93
CA GLY A 389 -15.95 -21.59 7.84
C GLY A 389 -16.96 -21.14 8.89
N ARG A 390 -16.54 -20.98 10.15
CA ARG A 390 -17.42 -20.53 11.25
C ARG A 390 -17.66 -19.02 11.31
N SER A 391 -16.79 -18.23 10.68
CA SER A 391 -16.84 -16.76 10.76
C SER A 391 -17.61 -16.11 9.62
N CYS A 392 -18.07 -16.87 8.62
CA CYS A 392 -18.77 -16.35 7.45
C CYS A 392 -20.23 -16.79 7.38
N ASP A 393 -21.08 -15.94 6.82
CA ASP A 393 -22.42 -16.29 6.37
C ASP A 393 -22.32 -16.78 4.94
N TRP A 394 -22.48 -18.09 4.75
CA TRP A 394 -22.36 -18.75 3.47
C TRP A 394 -23.68 -18.74 2.70
N PRO A 395 -23.65 -18.51 1.38
CA PRO A 395 -24.84 -18.48 0.53
C PRO A 395 -25.51 -19.86 0.34
#